data_AF-A0A158KDD3-F1
#
_entry.id   AF-A0A158KDD3-F1
#
_cell.length_a   1.000
_cell.length_b   1.000
_cell.length_c   1.000
_cell.angle_alpha   90.00
_cell.angle_beta   90.00
_cell.angle_gamma   90.00
#
_symmetry.space_group_name_H-M   'P 1'
#
loop_
_entity.id
_entity.type
_entity.pdbx_description
1 polymer ?
#
loop_
_entity_poly.entity_id
_entity_poly.type
_entity_poly.pdbx_seq_one_letter_code
_entity_poly.pdbx_strand_id
1 'polypeptide(L)'
;MMHRYAVGEWDSLWSSDPYMKHRFVLDLESRTVIAGEDRIRRRWWSMRLEDVAYMQQILNETFDSIWDEPEEFGFVRQAEIPAWATKAWPWPPLPEVEDVENTLDNPDVPLQRDDLGRLVFPPRFVADGRK
;
A
#
# COMPACT_ATOMS: atom_id res chain seq x y z
N MET A 1 -26.40 12.23 -10.91
CA MET A 1 -25.40 12.19 -9.82
C MET A 1 -24.05 12.06 -10.48
N MET A 2 -23.09 12.93 -10.18
CA MET A 2 -21.74 12.80 -10.72
C MET A 2 -21.03 11.72 -9.91
N HIS A 3 -20.76 10.58 -10.53
CA HIS A 3 -19.96 9.53 -9.93
C HIS A 3 -18.49 9.91 -10.07
N ARG A 4 -17.99 10.64 -9.07
CA ARG A 4 -16.64 11.18 -9.05
C ARG A 4 -15.58 10.09 -8.92
N TYR A 5 -15.90 9.02 -8.21
CA TYR A 5 -14.93 7.97 -7.92
C TYR A 5 -15.17 6.75 -8.79
N ALA A 6 -14.12 5.98 -9.03
CA ALA A 6 -14.22 4.64 -9.59
C ALA A 6 -13.44 3.66 -8.73
N VAL A 7 -14.01 2.48 -8.49
CA VAL A 7 -13.45 1.46 -7.59
C VAL A 7 -13.38 0.13 -8.31
N GLY A 8 -12.21 -0.49 -8.31
CA GLY A 8 -11.97 -1.73 -9.05
C GLY A 8 -10.98 -2.63 -8.34
N GLU A 9 -11.06 -3.93 -8.63
CA GLU A 9 -10.07 -4.93 -8.20
C GLU A 9 -9.31 -5.41 -9.43
N TRP A 10 -7.98 -5.36 -9.37
CA TRP A 10 -7.07 -5.80 -10.42
C TRP A 10 -6.17 -6.92 -9.93
N ASP A 11 -5.79 -7.81 -10.84
CA ASP A 11 -4.66 -8.69 -10.59
C ASP A 11 -3.35 -7.91 -10.76
N SER A 12 -2.31 -8.38 -10.09
CA SER A 12 -1.01 -7.75 -10.04
C SER A 12 -0.39 -7.59 -11.41
N LEU A 13 0.02 -6.36 -11.67
CA LEU A 13 0.81 -5.99 -12.84
C LEU A 13 2.31 -6.25 -12.60
N TRP A 14 2.69 -6.62 -11.37
CA TRP A 14 4.07 -6.92 -11.00
C TRP A 14 4.41 -8.37 -11.36
N SER A 15 5.50 -8.53 -12.10
CA SER A 15 6.00 -9.86 -12.49
C SER A 15 6.48 -10.71 -11.31
N SER A 16 6.86 -10.08 -10.18
CA SER A 16 7.27 -10.78 -8.96
C SER A 16 6.10 -11.45 -8.24
N ASP A 17 4.90 -10.88 -8.35
CA ASP A 17 3.73 -11.29 -7.56
C ASP A 17 2.47 -11.37 -8.44
N PRO A 18 2.46 -12.17 -9.53
CA PRO A 18 1.42 -12.12 -10.57
C PRO A 18 0.03 -12.56 -10.11
N TYR A 19 -0.08 -13.14 -8.91
CA TYR A 19 -1.34 -13.59 -8.32
C TYR A 19 -1.81 -12.68 -7.18
N MET A 20 -1.05 -11.64 -6.83
CA MET A 20 -1.50 -10.66 -5.85
C MET A 20 -2.68 -9.89 -6.45
N LYS A 21 -3.70 -9.63 -5.63
CA LYS A 21 -4.83 -8.79 -6.03
C LYS A 21 -4.66 -7.43 -5.41
N HIS A 22 -5.06 -6.41 -6.15
CA HIS A 22 -5.05 -5.03 -5.72
C HIS A 22 -6.45 -4.48 -5.84
N ARG A 23 -6.80 -3.52 -5.00
CA ARG A 23 -8.00 -2.74 -5.20
C ARG A 23 -7.69 -1.27 -5.06
N PHE A 24 -8.30 -0.47 -5.92
CA PHE A 24 -7.98 0.95 -6.06
C PHE A 24 -9.22 1.80 -5.98
N VAL A 25 -9.01 3.05 -5.56
CA VAL A 25 -9.97 4.12 -5.74
C VAL A 25 -9.35 5.19 -6.63
N LEU A 26 -10.03 5.47 -7.73
CA LEU A 26 -9.72 6.54 -8.66
C LEU A 26 -10.62 7.72 -8.37
N ASP A 27 -10.08 8.92 -8.39
CA ASP A 27 -10.83 10.17 -8.53
C ASP A 27 -10.78 10.58 -10.00
N LEU A 28 -11.91 10.43 -10.69
CA LEU A 28 -12.04 10.69 -12.13
C LEU A 28 -11.96 12.19 -12.45
N GLU A 29 -12.33 13.05 -11.49
CA GLU A 29 -12.30 14.50 -11.66
C GLU A 29 -10.85 15.01 -11.70
N SER A 30 -10.03 14.54 -10.76
CA SER A 30 -8.60 14.92 -10.69
C SER A 30 -7.68 14.00 -11.50
N ARG A 31 -8.23 12.90 -12.05
CA ARG A 31 -7.49 11.82 -12.70
C ARG A 31 -6.37 11.27 -11.82
N THR A 32 -6.70 11.00 -10.55
CA THR A 32 -5.73 10.51 -9.56
C THR A 32 -6.13 9.19 -8.91
N VAL A 33 -5.15 8.36 -8.55
CA VAL A 33 -5.30 7.23 -7.63
C VAL A 33 -5.20 7.79 -6.21
N ILE A 34 -6.29 7.70 -5.45
CA ILE A 34 -6.37 8.29 -4.11
C ILE A 34 -6.17 7.26 -2.99
N ALA A 35 -6.34 5.98 -3.29
CA ALA A 35 -6.10 4.88 -2.36
C ALA A 35 -5.87 3.57 -3.13
N GLY A 36 -5.08 2.68 -2.52
CA GLY A 36 -4.88 1.32 -2.97
C GLY A 36 -4.73 0.37 -1.79
N GLU A 37 -5.13 -0.89 -1.97
CA GLU A 37 -4.83 -1.97 -1.03
C GLU A 37 -4.34 -3.22 -1.76
N ASP A 38 -3.35 -3.89 -1.18
CA ASP A 38 -2.82 -5.18 -1.60
C ASP A 38 -3.48 -6.32 -0.85
N ARG A 39 -3.72 -7.43 -1.55
CA ARG A 39 -4.25 -8.64 -0.94
C ARG A 39 -3.14 -9.60 -0.57
N ILE A 40 -2.63 -9.45 0.65
CA ILE A 40 -1.56 -10.27 1.23
C ILE A 40 -2.17 -11.27 2.22
N ARG A 41 -1.83 -12.56 2.11
CA ARG A 41 -2.33 -13.63 3.01
C ARG A 41 -3.86 -13.61 3.19
N ARG A 42 -4.61 -13.35 2.11
CA ARG A 42 -6.09 -13.21 2.07
C ARG A 42 -6.67 -11.98 2.78
N ARG A 43 -5.83 -11.10 3.35
CA ARG A 43 -6.23 -9.84 3.98
C ARG A 43 -5.85 -8.65 3.10
N TRP A 44 -6.64 -7.59 3.17
CA TRP A 44 -6.35 -6.33 2.48
C TRP A 44 -5.48 -5.43 3.35
N TRP A 45 -4.44 -4.87 2.76
CA TRP A 45 -3.44 -4.02 3.38
C TRP A 45 -3.26 -2.76 2.56
N SER A 46 -3.28 -1.59 3.19
CA SER A 46 -3.13 -0.31 2.49
C SER A 46 -1.75 -0.22 1.80
N MET A 47 -1.77 0.13 0.51
CA MET A 47 -0.59 0.33 -0.34
C MET A 47 0.16 1.59 0.02
N ARG A 48 1.49 1.55 0.04
CA ARG A 48 2.29 2.72 0.39
C ARG A 48 2.07 3.85 -0.61
N LEU A 49 2.38 5.08 -0.19
CA LEU A 49 2.27 6.24 -1.08
C LEU A 49 3.13 6.05 -2.34
N GLU A 50 4.30 5.42 -2.20
CA GLU A 50 5.17 5.03 -3.32
C GLU A 50 4.50 4.05 -4.28
N ASP A 51 3.80 3.04 -3.74
CA ASP A 51 3.07 2.05 -4.54
C ASP A 51 1.86 2.68 -5.25
N VAL A 52 1.14 3.57 -4.57
CA VAL A 52 0.03 4.35 -5.16
C VAL A 52 0.53 5.26 -6.28
N ALA A 53 1.65 5.96 -6.07
CA ALA A 53 2.26 6.80 -7.10
C ALA A 53 2.76 5.98 -8.30
N TYR A 54 3.29 4.79 -8.05
CA TYR A 54 3.68 3.86 -9.10
C TYR A 54 2.47 3.37 -9.90
N MET A 55 1.36 3.03 -9.24
CA MET A 55 0.12 2.64 -9.91
C MET A 55 -0.47 3.77 -10.74
N GLN A 56 -0.45 5.01 -10.23
CA GLN A 56 -0.82 6.19 -11.01
C GLN A 56 -0.02 6.27 -12.31
N GLN A 57 1.30 6.07 -12.23
CA GLN A 57 2.17 6.11 -13.40
C GLN A 57 1.78 5.04 -14.42
N ILE A 58 1.57 3.78 -13.99
CA ILE A 58 1.15 2.70 -14.89
C ILE A 58 -0.17 3.03 -15.58
N LEU A 59 -1.16 3.53 -14.82
CA LEU A 59 -2.47 3.89 -15.38
C LEU A 59 -2.33 5.00 -16.43
N ASN A 60 -1.55 6.03 -16.15
CA ASN A 60 -1.33 7.12 -17.10
C ASN A 60 -0.57 6.68 -18.35
N GLU A 61 0.39 5.77 -18.22
CA GLU A 61 1.24 5.35 -19.35
C GLU A 61 0.59 4.28 -20.21
N THR A 62 -0.19 3.38 -19.61
CA THR A 62 -0.69 2.16 -20.28
C THR A 62 -2.20 2.12 -20.42
N PHE A 63 -2.93 2.78 -19.53
CA PHE A 63 -4.38 2.66 -19.40
C PHE A 63 -5.07 4.02 -19.31
N ASP A 64 -4.59 5.06 -20.01
CA ASP A 64 -5.09 6.43 -19.87
C ASP A 64 -6.61 6.56 -20.10
N SER A 65 -7.22 5.71 -20.94
CA SER A 65 -8.67 5.70 -21.14
C SER A 65 -9.48 5.30 -19.90
N ILE A 66 -8.84 4.75 -18.85
CA ILE A 66 -9.49 4.40 -17.58
C ILE A 66 -10.12 5.61 -16.88
N TRP A 67 -9.61 6.81 -17.13
CA TRP A 67 -10.12 8.04 -16.54
C TRP A 67 -11.47 8.44 -17.12
N ASP A 68 -11.71 8.10 -18.38
CA ASP A 68 -12.93 8.44 -19.10
C ASP A 68 -13.92 7.25 -19.08
N GLU A 69 -13.42 6.02 -19.20
CA GLU A 69 -14.21 4.78 -19.34
C GLU A 69 -13.75 3.68 -18.35
N PRO A 70 -13.81 3.91 -17.03
CA PRO A 70 -13.37 2.97 -16.00
C PRO A 70 -14.06 1.60 -16.07
N GLU A 71 -15.29 1.51 -16.56
CA GLU A 71 -16.05 0.27 -16.66
C GLU A 71 -15.42 -0.75 -17.62
N GLU A 72 -14.74 -0.30 -18.67
CA GLU A 72 -14.03 -1.20 -19.60
C GLU A 72 -12.89 -1.96 -18.91
N PHE A 73 -12.42 -1.41 -17.79
CA PHE A 73 -11.34 -1.93 -16.96
C PHE A 73 -11.84 -2.64 -15.70
N GLY A 74 -13.14 -2.89 -15.60
CA GLY A 74 -13.76 -3.57 -14.45
C GLY A 74 -13.91 -2.68 -13.20
N PHE A 75 -13.77 -1.36 -13.34
CA PHE A 75 -14.06 -0.42 -12.26
C PHE A 75 -15.53 -0.05 -12.23
N VAL A 76 -16.06 0.15 -11.03
CA VAL A 76 -17.44 0.59 -10.79
C VAL A 76 -17.42 2.04 -10.33
N ARG A 77 -18.12 2.91 -11.06
CA ARG A 77 -18.34 4.31 -10.70
C ARG A 77 -19.14 4.44 -9.40
N GLN A 78 -18.66 5.26 -8.47
CA GLN A 78 -19.24 5.52 -7.16
C GLN A 78 -19.29 7.02 -6.86
N ALA A 79 -20.29 7.43 -6.09
CA ALA A 79 -20.43 8.81 -5.64
C ALA A 79 -19.56 9.11 -4.40
N GLU A 80 -19.22 8.08 -3.63
CA GLU A 80 -18.51 8.19 -2.36
C GLU A 80 -17.25 7.33 -2.37
N ILE A 81 -16.28 7.71 -1.55
CA ILE A 81 -15.06 6.93 -1.34
C ILE A 81 -15.42 5.72 -0.45
N PRO A 82 -15.05 4.49 -0.83
CA PRO A 82 -15.26 3.31 0.00
C PRO A 82 -14.66 3.44 1.40
N ALA A 83 -15.37 2.94 2.42
CA ALA A 83 -14.94 3.01 3.81
C ALA A 83 -13.56 2.36 4.08
N TRP A 84 -13.13 1.41 3.24
CA TRP A 84 -11.80 0.82 3.36
C TRP A 84 -10.69 1.79 2.91
N ALA A 85 -10.96 2.62 1.91
CA ALA A 85 -10.01 3.61 1.38
C ALA A 85 -9.88 4.83 2.31
N THR A 86 -10.88 5.08 3.15
CA THR A 86 -10.82 6.11 4.20
C THR A 86 -10.18 5.62 5.49
N LYS A 87 -9.78 4.33 5.59
CA LYS A 87 -9.09 3.84 6.79
C LYS A 87 -7.78 4.60 6.91
N ALA A 88 -7.63 5.29 8.04
CA ALA A 88 -6.44 6.06 8.34
C ALA A 88 -5.21 5.17 8.19
N TRP A 89 -4.31 5.60 7.31
CA TRP A 89 -2.97 5.10 7.12
C TRP A 89 -2.23 5.16 8.47
N PRO A 90 -1.97 4.03 9.18
CA PRO A 90 -1.06 4.11 10.31
C PRO A 90 0.34 4.24 9.72
N TRP A 91 0.88 5.45 9.71
CA TRP A 91 2.31 5.65 9.49
C TRP A 91 3.04 5.85 10.81
N PRO A 92 4.15 5.13 11.04
CA PRO A 92 4.58 3.92 10.31
C PRO A 92 3.59 2.76 10.55
N PRO A 93 3.53 1.77 9.64
CA PRO A 93 2.77 0.54 9.90
C PRO A 93 3.29 -0.04 11.21
N LEU A 94 2.42 -0.14 12.22
CA LEU A 94 2.79 -0.81 13.45
C LEU A 94 3.10 -2.26 13.06
N PRO A 95 4.30 -2.78 13.37
CA PRO A 95 4.64 -4.16 13.07
C PRO A 95 3.57 -5.08 13.66
N GLU A 96 3.19 -6.15 12.95
CA GLU A 96 2.31 -7.15 13.53
C GLU A 96 2.97 -7.72 14.80
N VAL A 97 2.20 -8.09 15.83
CA VAL A 97 2.76 -8.64 17.07
C VAL A 97 3.69 -9.81 16.76
N GLU A 98 3.33 -10.63 15.77
CA GLU A 98 4.12 -11.74 15.26
C GLU A 98 5.47 -11.29 14.64
N ASP A 99 5.50 -10.15 13.94
CA ASP A 99 6.74 -9.59 13.38
C ASP A 99 7.64 -9.00 14.47
N VAL A 100 7.04 -8.42 15.53
CA VAL A 100 7.78 -7.95 16.71
C VAL A 100 8.36 -9.13 17.48
N GLU A 101 7.56 -10.17 17.73
CA GLU A 101 8.01 -11.39 18.41
C GLU A 101 9.14 -12.07 17.63
N ASN A 102 8.99 -12.24 16.31
CA ASN A 102 10.03 -12.79 15.45
C ASN A 102 11.30 -11.92 15.38
N THR A 103 11.17 -10.59 15.47
CA THR A 103 12.33 -9.67 15.50
C THR A 103 13.03 -9.67 16.85
N LEU A 104 12.29 -9.82 17.95
CA LEU A 104 12.84 -9.91 19.31
C LEU A 104 13.51 -11.27 19.56
N ASP A 105 13.04 -12.33 18.91
CA ASP A 105 13.60 -13.68 19.01
C ASP A 105 14.77 -13.95 18.04
N ASN A 106 15.08 -13.01 17.13
CA ASN A 106 16.21 -13.14 16.22
C ASN A 106 17.50 -12.54 16.82
N PRO A 107 18.47 -13.37 17.26
CA PRO A 107 19.70 -12.88 17.90
C PRO A 107 20.64 -12.14 16.92
N ASP A 108 20.40 -12.22 15.61
CA ASP A 108 21.27 -11.65 14.57
C ASP A 108 20.86 -10.23 14.13
N VAL A 109 19.81 -9.63 14.71
CA VAL A 109 19.39 -8.25 14.39
C VAL A 109 20.01 -7.25 15.39
N PRO A 110 20.97 -6.41 14.97
CA PRO A 110 21.57 -5.40 15.86
C PRO A 110 20.58 -4.26 16.12
N LEU A 111 19.81 -4.39 17.21
CA LEU A 111 18.89 -3.36 17.70
C LEU A 111 19.62 -2.37 18.62
N GLN A 112 19.46 -1.07 18.37
CA GLN A 112 20.05 -0.03 19.22
C GLN A 112 19.40 -0.03 20.62
N ARG A 113 20.23 -0.13 21.65
CA ARG A 113 19.83 -0.03 23.07
C ARG A 113 20.47 1.20 23.70
N ASP A 114 19.78 1.82 24.67
CA ASP A 114 20.32 2.91 25.47
C ASP A 114 21.34 2.41 26.51
N ASP A 115 21.97 3.33 27.26
CA ASP A 115 22.96 3.02 28.30
C ASP A 115 22.38 2.21 29.48
N LEU A 116 21.06 2.04 29.51
CA LEU A 116 20.31 1.24 30.49
C LEU A 116 19.82 -0.10 29.90
N GLY A 117 20.21 -0.42 28.66
CA GLY A 117 19.87 -1.67 27.96
C GLY A 117 18.45 -1.72 27.38
N ARG A 118 17.72 -0.60 27.35
CA ARG A 118 16.35 -0.50 26.83
C ARG A 118 16.35 -0.20 25.34
N LEU A 119 15.34 -0.72 24.64
CA LEU A 119 15.20 -0.54 23.20
C LEU A 119 14.82 0.92 22.87
N VAL A 120 15.56 1.55 21.96
CA VAL A 120 15.27 2.92 21.52
C VAL A 120 14.20 2.89 20.42
N PHE A 121 13.07 3.57 20.64
CA PHE A 121 12.00 3.73 19.64
C PHE A 121 12.02 5.13 19.01
N PRO A 122 11.91 5.25 17.66
CA PRO A 122 11.81 4.16 16.68
C PRO A 122 13.15 3.40 16.54
N PRO A 123 13.12 2.07 16.27
CA PRO A 123 14.32 1.27 16.13
C PRO A 123 15.17 1.82 14.99
N ARG A 124 16.39 2.25 15.34
CA ARG A 124 17.39 2.68 14.36
C ARG A 124 18.25 1.47 14.03
N PHE A 125 18.21 1.05 12.77
CA PHE A 125 19.13 0.02 12.25
C PHE A 125 20.53 0.63 12.13
N VAL A 126 21.51 0.00 12.77
CA VAL A 126 22.91 0.36 12.55
C VAL A 126 23.30 -0.24 11.20
N ALA A 127 23.48 0.60 10.18
CA ALA A 127 24.11 0.15 8.94
C ALA A 127 25.55 -0.27 9.28
N ASP A 128 25.84 -1.57 9.26
CA ASP A 128 27.21 -2.07 9.37
C ASP A 128 27.94 -1.64 8.10
N GLY A 129 28.71 -0.56 8.20
CA GLY A 129 29.61 -0.10 7.16
C GLY A 129 30.78 -1.07 7.04
N ARG A 130 30.56 -2.26 6.48
CA ARG A 130 31.63 -3.13 6.02
C ARG A 130 31.70 -3.09 4.50
N LYS A 131 32.80 -2.47 4.07
CA LYS A 131 33.31 -2.40 2.71
C LYS A 131 33.95 -3.73 2.33
#